data_AF-A0A8E6B5F0-F1
#
_entry.id   AF-A0A8E6B5F0-F1
#
_cell.length_a   1.000
_cell.length_b   1.000
_cell.length_c   1.000
_cell.angle_alpha   90.00
_cell.angle_beta   90.00
_cell.angle_gamma   90.00
#
_symmetry.space_group_name_H-M   'P 1'
#
loop_
_entity.id
_entity.type
_entity.pdbx_description
1 polymer ?
#
loop_
_entity_poly.entity_id
_entity_poly.type
_entity_poly.pdbx_seq_one_letter_code
_entity_poly.pdbx_strand_id
1 'polypeptide(L)'
;MNRDSVLAWLSSMTDKQFVDFFYEAASNRDTSEIDGERGHFVLANTSKVPGEERDTVFLAMPNPINDSDGWSKDCPICQTGQCTECGSLVRSIAKHAICPVCEAKVYCT
;
A
#
# COMPACT_ATOMS: atom_id res chain seq x y z
N MET A 1 -12.93 4.85 22.22
CA MET A 1 -12.26 5.96 21.52
C MET A 1 -13.31 6.71 20.72
N ASN A 2 -13.35 8.04 20.72
CA ASN A 2 -14.30 8.80 19.89
C ASN A 2 -13.67 9.09 18.50
N ARG A 3 -14.48 9.55 17.54
CA ARG A 3 -14.05 9.80 16.17
C ARG A 3 -12.81 10.70 16.09
N ASP A 4 -12.78 11.78 16.84
CA ASP A 4 -11.70 12.76 16.77
C ASP A 4 -10.38 12.22 17.32
N SER A 5 -10.45 11.40 18.37
CA SER A 5 -9.29 10.69 18.91
C SER A 5 -8.71 9.68 17.91
N VAL A 6 -9.57 8.98 17.15
CA VAL A 6 -9.12 8.05 16.10
C VAL A 6 -8.42 8.82 14.97
N LEU A 7 -9.00 9.93 14.51
CA LEU A 7 -8.41 10.74 13.45
C LEU A 7 -7.07 11.37 13.87
N ALA A 8 -6.98 11.88 15.09
CA ALA A 8 -5.73 12.41 15.63
C ALA A 8 -4.64 11.33 15.69
N TRP A 9 -5.00 10.12 16.13
CA TRP A 9 -4.08 8.99 16.17
C TRP A 9 -3.60 8.57 14.77
N LEU A 10 -4.51 8.36 13.82
CA LEU A 10 -4.15 8.04 12.43
C LEU A 10 -3.25 9.12 11.82
N SER A 11 -3.50 10.39 12.10
CA SER A 11 -2.70 11.52 11.58
C SER A 11 -1.31 11.63 12.22
N SER A 12 -1.08 10.98 13.37
CA SER A 12 0.24 10.94 14.03
C SER A 12 1.14 9.82 13.52
N MET A 13 0.64 8.93 12.67
CA MET A 13 1.40 7.81 12.13
C MET A 13 2.38 8.27 11.05
N THR A 14 3.51 7.57 10.94
CA THR A 14 4.31 7.59 9.70
C THR A 14 3.53 6.93 8.57
N ASP A 15 3.89 7.24 7.31
CA ASP A 15 3.25 6.63 6.14
C ASP A 15 3.33 5.10 6.17
N LYS A 16 4.48 4.55 6.58
CA LYS A 16 4.65 3.09 6.75
C LYS A 16 3.65 2.53 7.75
N GLN A 17 3.57 3.12 8.95
CA GLN A 17 2.64 2.67 9.99
C GLN A 17 1.19 2.76 9.51
N PHE A 18 0.85 3.82 8.78
CA PHE A 18 -0.49 3.99 8.24
C PHE A 18 -0.82 2.93 7.18
N VAL A 19 0.10 2.63 6.27
CA VAL A 19 -0.06 1.57 5.25
C VAL A 19 -0.20 0.19 5.90
N ASP A 20 0.69 -0.15 6.84
CA ASP A 20 0.62 -1.42 7.57
C ASP A 20 -0.73 -1.55 8.29
N PHE A 21 -1.12 -0.51 9.04
CA PHE A 21 -2.38 -0.49 9.78
C PHE A 21 -3.59 -0.60 8.85
N PHE A 22 -3.58 0.11 7.72
CA PHE A 22 -4.65 0.06 6.73
C PHE A 22 -4.84 -1.36 6.20
N TYR A 23 -3.78 -2.01 5.73
CA TYR A 23 -3.89 -3.35 5.16
C TYR A 23 -4.27 -4.40 6.20
N GLU A 24 -3.78 -4.29 7.44
CA GLU A 24 -4.23 -5.13 8.55
C GLU A 24 -5.74 -4.95 8.80
N ALA A 25 -6.21 -3.71 8.91
CA ALA A 25 -7.61 -3.40 9.16
C ALA A 25 -8.54 -3.75 7.98
N ALA A 26 -8.03 -3.67 6.75
CA ALA A 26 -8.78 -3.97 5.53
C ALA A 26 -8.84 -5.47 5.21
N SER A 27 -7.83 -6.26 5.60
CA SER A 27 -7.68 -7.67 5.23
C SER A 27 -8.88 -8.57 5.59
N ASN A 28 -9.60 -8.23 6.65
CA ASN A 28 -10.75 -8.99 7.14
C ASN A 28 -12.11 -8.43 6.68
N ARG A 29 -12.10 -7.41 5.81
CA ARG A 29 -13.34 -6.80 5.33
C ARG A 29 -13.83 -7.58 4.13
N ASP A 30 -15.08 -8.03 4.21
CA ASP A 30 -15.79 -8.49 3.03
C ASP A 30 -16.14 -7.28 2.17
N THR A 31 -15.64 -7.26 0.94
CA THR A 31 -15.96 -6.23 -0.05
C THR A 31 -16.78 -6.79 -1.20
N SER A 32 -17.29 -8.01 -1.08
CA SER A 32 -18.08 -8.67 -2.10
C SER A 32 -19.48 -8.06 -2.08
N GLU A 33 -19.75 -7.09 -2.96
CA GLU A 33 -21.11 -6.57 -3.15
C GLU A 33 -21.95 -7.50 -4.05
N ILE A 34 -21.28 -8.39 -4.78
CA ILE A 34 -21.85 -9.34 -5.73
C ILE A 34 -21.34 -10.75 -5.42
N ASP A 35 -22.24 -11.74 -5.53
CA ASP A 35 -21.92 -13.14 -5.27
C ASP A 35 -20.86 -13.67 -6.25
N GLY A 36 -19.75 -14.17 -5.72
CA GLY A 36 -18.61 -14.66 -6.50
C GLY A 36 -17.54 -13.61 -6.83
N GLU A 37 -17.75 -12.35 -6.51
CA GLU A 37 -16.70 -11.33 -6.54
C GLU A 37 -15.75 -11.54 -5.34
N ARG A 38 -14.45 -11.32 -5.56
CA ARG A 38 -13.45 -11.27 -4.50
C ARG A 38 -12.67 -9.97 -4.64
N GLY A 39 -13.17 -8.94 -3.99
CA GLY A 39 -12.47 -7.67 -3.89
C GLY A 39 -11.67 -7.58 -2.59
N HIS A 40 -10.89 -6.52 -2.51
CA HIS A 40 -10.30 -6.02 -1.27
C HIS A 40 -9.97 -4.54 -1.45
N PHE A 41 -9.83 -3.82 -0.34
CA PHE A 41 -9.44 -2.42 -0.39
C PHE A 41 -7.93 -2.26 -0.61
N VAL A 42 -7.57 -1.27 -1.42
CA VAL A 42 -6.18 -0.90 -1.70
C VAL A 42 -5.95 0.56 -1.35
N LEU A 43 -4.71 0.88 -0.97
CA LEU A 43 -4.30 2.26 -0.71
C LEU A 43 -3.47 2.79 -1.88
N ALA A 44 -3.77 4.00 -2.33
CA ALA A 44 -3.03 4.66 -3.40
C ALA A 44 -2.62 6.07 -2.99
N ASN A 45 -1.42 6.49 -3.42
CA ASN A 45 -0.96 7.86 -3.33
C ASN A 45 -1.11 8.52 -4.69
N THR A 46 -1.83 9.64 -4.73
CA THR A 46 -1.98 10.45 -5.93
C THR A 46 -1.27 11.78 -5.75
N SER A 47 -0.27 12.04 -6.59
CA SER A 47 0.56 13.24 -6.50
C SER A 47 0.62 13.96 -7.85
N LYS A 48 1.00 15.24 -7.83
CA LYS A 48 1.18 16.04 -9.04
C LYS A 48 2.43 16.88 -8.88
N VAL A 49 3.38 16.69 -9.77
CA VAL A 49 4.53 17.59 -9.92
C VAL A 49 4.09 18.82 -10.74
N PRO A 50 4.53 20.04 -10.42
CA PRO A 50 4.22 21.22 -11.23
C PRO A 50 4.64 21.02 -12.70
N GLY A 51 3.70 21.19 -13.62
CA GLY A 51 3.92 21.01 -15.06
C GLY A 51 3.67 19.60 -15.58
N GLU A 52 3.41 18.62 -14.72
CA GLU A 52 3.09 17.24 -15.11
C GLU A 52 1.62 16.91 -14.87
N GLU A 53 1.18 15.80 -15.47
CA GLU A 53 -0.11 15.21 -15.15
C GLU A 53 -0.10 14.61 -13.73
N ARG A 54 -1.28 14.39 -13.18
CA ARG A 54 -1.44 13.78 -11.87
C ARG A 54 -1.16 12.28 -12.01
N ASP A 55 -0.25 11.76 -11.21
CA ASP A 55 0.11 10.36 -11.19
C ASP A 55 -0.45 9.66 -9.95
N THR A 56 -0.84 8.39 -10.09
CA THR A 56 -1.37 7.56 -9.01
C THR A 56 -0.58 6.27 -8.91
N VAL A 57 -0.02 6.03 -7.73
CA VAL A 57 0.76 4.82 -7.42
C VAL A 57 0.13 4.07 -6.26
N PHE A 58 0.01 2.75 -6.38
CA PHE A 58 -0.51 1.92 -5.30
C PHE A 58 0.57 1.64 -4.25
N LEU A 59 0.21 1.69 -2.98
CA LEU A 59 1.14 1.42 -1.88
C LEU A 59 1.13 -0.08 -1.58
N ALA A 60 2.26 -0.74 -1.81
CA ALA A 60 2.43 -2.19 -1.76
C ALA A 60 3.14 -2.62 -0.48
N MET A 61 2.63 -3.70 0.13
CA MET A 61 3.28 -4.34 1.27
C MET A 61 4.55 -5.08 0.84
N PRO A 62 5.61 -5.10 1.66
CA PRO A 62 6.78 -5.94 1.43
C PRO A 62 6.39 -7.41 1.24
N ASN A 63 7.14 -8.13 0.41
CA ASN A 63 7.01 -9.57 0.30
C ASN A 63 7.65 -10.23 1.55
N PRO A 64 6.86 -10.91 2.40
CA PRO A 64 7.34 -11.44 3.67
C PRO A 64 8.41 -12.53 3.51
N ILE A 65 8.51 -13.16 2.33
CA ILE A 65 9.53 -14.18 2.04
C ILE A 65 10.93 -13.55 1.88
N ASN A 66 11.00 -12.30 1.40
CA ASN A 66 12.24 -11.65 1.01
C ASN A 66 12.70 -10.55 1.99
N ASP A 67 11.82 -10.11 2.89
CA ASP A 67 12.08 -9.03 3.84
C ASP A 67 11.85 -9.50 5.30
N SER A 68 12.57 -10.55 5.71
CA SER A 68 12.47 -11.15 7.07
C SER A 68 12.93 -10.23 8.20
N ASP A 69 13.79 -9.25 7.88
CA ASP A 69 14.54 -8.52 8.90
C ASP A 69 13.84 -7.23 9.37
N GLY A 70 12.67 -6.92 8.83
CA GLY A 70 11.83 -5.81 9.25
C GLY A 70 12.47 -4.45 8.97
N TRP A 71 11.88 -3.69 8.04
CA TRP A 71 12.32 -2.33 7.79
C TRP A 71 12.04 -1.40 8.97
N SER A 72 12.95 -0.45 9.23
CA SER A 72 12.77 0.59 10.25
C SER A 72 11.41 1.29 10.08
N LYS A 73 10.78 1.66 11.20
CA LYS A 73 9.48 2.35 11.21
C LYS A 73 9.51 3.68 10.47
N ASP A 74 10.67 4.33 10.44
CA ASP A 74 10.85 5.66 9.84
C ASP A 74 11.38 5.59 8.39
N CYS A 75 11.44 4.39 7.80
CA CYS A 75 11.92 4.26 6.43
C CYS A 75 10.84 4.76 5.44
N PRO A 76 11.20 5.64 4.49
CA PRO A 76 10.24 6.19 3.55
C PRO A 76 9.76 5.13 2.54
N ILE A 77 8.51 5.27 2.09
CA ILE A 77 7.96 4.48 0.99
C ILE A 77 8.47 5.08 -0.33
N CYS A 78 9.65 4.65 -0.76
CA CYS A 78 10.37 5.27 -1.87
C CYS A 78 10.74 4.31 -3.01
N GLN A 79 10.65 3.00 -2.81
CA GLN A 79 10.98 2.03 -3.85
C GLN A 79 9.81 1.96 -4.83
N THR A 80 10.07 2.20 -6.11
CA THR A 80 9.01 2.24 -7.14
C THR A 80 9.18 1.05 -8.09
N GLY A 81 8.06 0.44 -8.49
CA GLY A 81 8.05 -0.65 -9.46
C GLY A 81 6.76 -0.64 -10.29
N GLN A 82 6.76 -1.42 -11.37
CA GLN A 82 5.56 -1.67 -12.16
C GLN A 82 5.27 -3.17 -12.15
N CYS A 83 4.04 -3.55 -11.84
CA CYS A 83 3.63 -4.95 -11.88
C CYS A 83 3.58 -5.44 -13.33
N THR A 84 4.27 -6.53 -13.63
CA THR A 84 4.31 -7.12 -14.99
C THR A 84 3.01 -7.85 -15.35
N GLU A 85 2.24 -8.28 -14.36
CA GLU A 85 1.00 -9.04 -14.59
C GLU A 85 -0.20 -8.13 -14.90
N CYS A 86 -0.40 -7.05 -14.12
CA CYS A 86 -1.55 -6.15 -14.28
C CYS A 86 -1.19 -4.73 -14.71
N GLY A 87 0.10 -4.41 -14.87
CA GLY A 87 0.57 -3.09 -15.32
C GLY A 87 0.53 -1.97 -14.27
N SER A 88 -0.01 -2.23 -13.07
CA SER A 88 -0.15 -1.22 -12.02
C SER A 88 1.20 -0.70 -11.52
N LEU A 89 1.30 0.62 -11.37
CA LEU A 89 2.43 1.26 -10.69
C LEU A 89 2.31 1.08 -9.19
N VAL A 90 3.40 0.66 -8.56
CA VAL A 90 3.46 0.39 -7.13
C VAL A 90 4.62 1.13 -6.47
N ARG A 91 4.44 1.49 -5.20
CA ARG A 91 5.52 1.91 -4.32
C ARG A 91 5.54 1.09 -3.05
N SER A 92 6.73 0.80 -2.56
CA SER A 92 6.92 0.08 -1.31
C SER A 92 8.11 0.64 -0.53
N ILE A 93 8.19 0.25 0.73
CA ILE A 93 9.38 0.43 1.57
C ILE A 93 10.51 -0.51 1.16
N ALA A 94 10.18 -1.65 0.57
CA ALA A 94 11.11 -2.71 0.21
C ALA A 94 11.24 -2.88 -1.30
N LYS A 95 12.34 -3.52 -1.72
CA LYS A 95 12.55 -3.88 -3.13
C LYS A 95 11.66 -5.02 -3.58
N HIS A 96 11.31 -5.95 -2.69
CA HIS A 96 10.39 -7.03 -3.02
C HIS A 96 9.04 -6.70 -2.40
N ALA A 97 8.03 -6.51 -3.23
CA ALA A 97 6.70 -6.15 -2.80
C ALA A 97 5.65 -7.10 -3.39
N ILE A 98 4.45 -7.07 -2.84
CA ILE A 98 3.28 -7.74 -3.39
C ILE A 98 2.38 -6.69 -4.03
N CYS A 99 2.03 -6.86 -5.30
CA CYS A 99 1.13 -5.97 -6.00
C CYS A 99 -0.21 -5.95 -5.28
N PRO A 100 -0.70 -4.79 -4.83
CA PRO A 100 -1.96 -4.73 -4.10
C PRO A 100 -3.17 -4.94 -5.02
N VAL A 101 -3.01 -4.96 -6.35
CA VAL A 101 -4.13 -5.13 -7.29
C VAL A 101 -4.35 -6.61 -7.63
N CYS A 102 -3.28 -7.34 -7.96
CA CYS A 102 -3.35 -8.71 -8.47
C CYS A 102 -2.54 -9.72 -7.65
N GLU A 103 -1.95 -9.29 -6.53
CA GLU A 103 -1.15 -10.12 -5.61
C GLU A 103 0.14 -10.71 -6.21
N ALA A 104 0.49 -10.35 -7.44
CA ALA A 104 1.74 -10.76 -8.07
C ALA A 104 2.95 -10.13 -7.36
N LYS A 105 4.09 -10.83 -7.39
CA LYS A 105 5.36 -10.30 -6.87
C LYS A 105 5.85 -9.16 -7.76
N VAL A 106 6.31 -8.08 -7.15
CA VAL A 106 6.90 -6.93 -7.85
C VAL A 106 8.28 -6.65 -7.30
N TYR A 107 9.21 -6.34 -8.20
CA TYR A 107 10.52 -5.82 -7.85
C TYR A 107 10.54 -4.30 -8.05
N CYS A 108 10.83 -3.57 -6.98
CA CYS A 108 10.93 -2.12 -6.93
C CYS A 108 12.40 -1.68 -6.88
N THR A 109 12.68 -0.47 -7.38
CA THR A 109 14.01 0.16 -7.41
C THR A 109 14.03 1.50 -6.71
#